data_AF-A0A0F8ZA44-F1
#
_entry.id   AF-A0A0F8ZA44-F1
#
_cell.length_a   1.000
_cell.length_b   1.000
_cell.length_c   1.000
_cell.angle_alpha   90.00
_cell.angle_beta   90.00
_cell.angle_gamma   90.00
#
_symmetry.space_group_name_H-M   'P 1'
#
loop_
_entity.id
_entity.type
_entity.pdbx_description
1 polymer ?
#
loop_
_entity_poly.entity_id
_entity_poly.type
_entity_poly.pdbx_seq_one_letter_code
_entity_poly.pdbx_strand_id
1 'polypeptide(L)'
;MKLKKAIEIYKKEKGAPGNAYDWYRRSAKERGKVYIGKKHIDAFNIGNQWHVDDGALKGAVKSHQNHMMLRKKNTEDFSKGIYHGEIDQVIEMEWGGYKNYEGFIYAWSDYLRARKESDGNWYCRLCGSKAKQEYNKKCFINNDYHICRAECTLSKIYCLNCGTKIDF
;
A
#
# COMPACT_ATOMS: atom_id res chain seq x y z
N MET A 1 8.07 -2.43 28.94
CA MET A 1 6.71 -3.04 28.94
C MET A 1 6.75 -4.44 28.33
N LYS A 2 5.93 -5.41 28.78
CA LYS A 2 5.83 -6.72 28.09
C LYS A 2 5.29 -6.55 26.66
N LEU A 3 5.92 -7.20 25.70
CA LEU A 3 5.55 -7.13 24.28
C LEU A 3 4.09 -7.53 24.06
N LYS A 4 3.60 -8.58 24.72
CA LYS A 4 2.19 -9.00 24.61
C LYS A 4 1.20 -7.86 24.91
N LYS A 5 1.43 -7.13 26.01
CA LYS A 5 0.63 -5.97 26.40
C LYS A 5 0.77 -4.81 25.40
N ALA A 6 1.98 -4.57 24.89
CA ALA A 6 2.21 -3.56 23.85
C ALA A 6 1.41 -3.85 22.56
N ILE A 7 1.38 -5.13 22.14
CA ILE A 7 0.60 -5.56 20.97
C ILE A 7 -0.90 -5.45 21.23
N GLU A 8 -1.38 -5.76 22.43
CA GLU A 8 -2.79 -5.57 22.80
C GLU A 8 -3.22 -4.10 22.75
N ILE A 9 -2.35 -3.18 23.17
CA ILE A 9 -2.58 -1.73 23.03
C ILE A 9 -2.66 -1.36 21.55
N TYR A 10 -1.65 -1.74 20.76
CA TYR A 10 -1.60 -1.41 19.34
C TYR A 10 -2.80 -1.98 18.56
N LYS A 11 -3.27 -3.19 18.88
CA LYS A 11 -4.42 -3.82 18.24
C LYS A 11 -5.75 -3.10 18.44
N LYS A 12 -5.85 -2.20 19.42
CA LYS A 12 -7.03 -1.34 19.60
C LYS A 12 -7.06 -0.16 18.65
N GLU A 13 -5.94 0.17 18.00
CA GLU A 13 -5.89 1.27 17.05
C GLU A 13 -6.66 0.93 15.77
N LYS A 14 -7.38 1.92 15.24
CA LYS A 14 -8.09 1.78 13.97
C LYS A 14 -7.09 1.41 12.85
N GLY A 15 -7.41 0.38 12.08
CA GLY A 15 -6.56 -0.07 10.97
C GLY A 15 -5.28 -0.78 11.41
N ALA A 16 -5.15 -1.17 12.69
CA ALA A 16 -4.07 -2.05 13.11
C ALA A 16 -4.14 -3.42 12.40
N PRO A 17 -3.01 -4.02 12.01
CA PRO A 17 -2.98 -5.29 11.31
C PRO A 17 -3.47 -6.43 12.21
N GLY A 18 -4.17 -7.39 11.60
CA GLY A 18 -4.73 -8.59 12.26
C GLY A 18 -3.72 -9.66 12.68
N ASN A 19 -2.41 -9.37 12.63
CA ASN A 19 -1.37 -10.37 12.92
C ASN A 19 -1.50 -10.98 14.32
N ALA A 20 -1.29 -12.28 14.43
CA ALA A 20 -1.22 -12.97 15.72
C ALA A 20 0.01 -12.50 16.54
N TYR A 21 -0.05 -12.61 17.87
CA TYR A 21 1.08 -12.26 18.75
C TYR A 21 2.38 -12.98 18.36
N ASP A 22 2.28 -14.23 17.93
CA ASP A 22 3.41 -15.07 17.54
C ASP A 22 4.21 -14.50 16.35
N TRP A 23 3.57 -13.74 15.46
CA TRP A 23 4.25 -13.04 14.39
C TRP A 23 5.24 -12.00 14.95
N TYR A 24 4.80 -11.22 15.94
CA TYR A 24 5.65 -10.22 16.62
C TYR A 24 6.73 -10.89 17.47
N ARG A 25 6.39 -11.97 18.18
CA ARG A 25 7.36 -12.75 18.96
C ARG A 25 8.47 -13.32 18.08
N ARG A 26 8.12 -13.85 16.89
CA ARG A 26 9.07 -14.36 15.91
C ARG A 26 10.01 -13.25 15.42
N SER A 27 9.44 -12.09 15.05
CA SER A 27 10.22 -10.92 14.63
C SER A 27 11.20 -10.45 15.71
N ALA A 28 10.74 -10.38 16.97
CA ALA A 28 11.59 -10.05 18.11
C ALA A 28 12.74 -11.04 18.29
N LYS A 29 12.46 -12.36 18.17
CA LYS A 29 13.47 -13.41 18.29
C LYS A 29 14.51 -13.37 17.17
N GLU A 30 14.07 -13.17 15.92
CA GLU A 30 14.94 -13.23 14.75
C GLU A 30 15.75 -11.95 14.55
N ARG A 31 15.20 -10.78 14.90
CA ARG A 31 15.76 -9.48 14.51
C ARG A 31 16.03 -8.56 15.71
N GLY A 32 15.65 -8.94 16.92
CA GLY A 32 15.69 -8.06 18.09
C GLY A 32 14.76 -6.85 17.98
N LYS A 33 13.82 -6.85 17.02
CA LYS A 33 12.94 -5.71 16.72
C LYS A 33 11.54 -6.19 16.37
N VAL A 34 10.55 -5.35 16.59
CA VAL A 34 9.18 -5.57 16.13
C VAL A 34 8.70 -4.37 15.31
N TYR A 35 7.93 -4.65 14.25
CA TYR A 35 7.36 -3.61 13.41
C TYR A 35 5.98 -3.23 13.92
N ILE A 36 5.82 -1.99 14.39
CA ILE A 36 4.58 -1.42 14.92
C ILE A 36 4.41 -0.03 14.32
N GLY A 37 3.24 0.27 13.76
CA GLY A 37 2.90 1.63 13.33
C GLY A 37 3.88 2.28 12.35
N LYS A 38 4.33 1.51 11.35
CA LYS A 38 5.35 1.90 10.37
C LYS A 38 6.76 2.14 10.94
N LYS A 39 7.02 1.72 12.17
CA LYS A 39 8.35 1.82 12.81
C LYS A 39 8.84 0.47 13.30
N HIS A 40 10.15 0.24 13.20
CA HIS A 40 10.81 -0.81 13.95
C HIS A 40 11.15 -0.29 15.34
N ILE A 41 10.68 -0.99 16.37
CA ILE A 41 11.06 -0.73 17.76
C ILE A 41 11.85 -1.90 18.30
N ASP A 42 12.85 -1.62 19.13
CA ASP A 42 13.69 -2.65 19.70
C ASP A 42 12.91 -3.49 20.71
N ALA A 43 13.16 -4.79 20.69
CA ALA A 43 12.58 -5.77 21.58
C ALA A 43 13.69 -6.56 22.27
N PHE A 44 13.56 -6.75 23.58
CA PHE A 44 14.56 -7.42 24.40
C PHE A 44 13.92 -8.50 25.26
N ASN A 45 14.68 -9.55 25.56
CA ASN A 45 14.21 -10.67 26.35
C ASN A 45 14.71 -10.54 27.80
N ILE A 46 13.79 -10.58 28.77
CA ILE A 46 14.09 -10.61 30.20
C ILE A 46 13.37 -11.80 30.79
N GLY A 47 14.11 -12.75 31.36
CA GLY A 47 13.50 -13.90 32.05
C GLY A 47 12.53 -14.68 31.17
N ASN A 48 12.89 -14.94 29.91
CA ASN A 48 12.09 -15.65 28.92
C ASN A 48 10.79 -14.91 28.48
N GLN A 49 10.71 -13.60 28.72
CA GLN A 49 9.62 -12.74 28.28
C GLN A 49 10.16 -11.62 27.39
N TRP A 50 9.43 -11.31 26.31
CA TRP A 50 9.78 -10.22 25.42
C TRP A 50 9.21 -8.90 25.93
N HIS A 51 10.02 -7.86 25.84
CA HIS A 51 9.72 -6.51 26.29
C HIS A 51 10.08 -5.50 25.20
N VAL A 52 9.42 -4.34 25.25
CA VAL A 52 9.72 -3.15 24.44
C VAL A 52 9.73 -1.93 25.34
N ASP A 53 10.40 -0.87 24.92
CA ASP A 53 10.34 0.43 25.59
C ASP A 53 8.95 1.09 25.41
N ASP A 54 8.46 1.75 26.46
CA ASP A 54 7.14 2.41 26.46
C ASP A 54 7.14 3.68 25.60
N GLY A 55 8.22 4.46 25.63
CA GLY A 55 8.38 5.66 24.80
C GLY A 55 8.44 5.30 23.31
N ALA A 56 9.19 4.26 22.95
CA ALA A 56 9.25 3.72 21.60
C ALA A 56 7.88 3.24 21.12
N LEU A 57 7.12 2.53 21.97
CA LEU A 57 5.75 2.11 21.65
C LEU A 57 4.84 3.31 21.40
N LYS A 58 4.84 4.32 22.27
CA LYS A 58 4.05 5.55 22.09
C LYS A 58 4.39 6.25 20.77
N GLY A 59 5.69 6.36 20.45
CA GLY A 59 6.16 6.93 19.20
C GLY A 59 5.76 6.12 17.96
N ALA A 60 5.64 4.80 18.08
CA ALA A 60 5.16 3.90 17.03
C ALA A 60 3.63 4.01 16.85
N VAL A 61 2.86 4.05 17.93
CA VAL A 61 1.39 4.25 17.87
C VAL A 61 1.05 5.61 17.25
N LYS A 62 1.73 6.69 17.65
CA LYS A 62 1.53 8.01 17.03
C LYS A 62 1.87 8.00 15.53
N SER A 63 2.93 7.28 15.15
CA SER A 63 3.29 7.09 13.74
C SER A 63 2.19 6.35 12.96
N HIS A 64 1.58 5.32 13.55
CA HIS A 64 0.41 4.64 12.98
C HIS A 64 -0.76 5.62 12.76
N GLN A 65 -1.12 6.38 13.79
CA GLN A 65 -2.23 7.33 13.74
C GLN A 65 -2.03 8.38 12.64
N ASN A 66 -0.83 8.98 12.57
CA ASN A 66 -0.46 9.91 11.52
C ASN A 66 -0.56 9.28 10.13
N HIS A 67 -0.12 8.04 9.99
CA HIS A 67 -0.21 7.31 8.73
C HIS A 67 -1.66 7.03 8.32
N MET A 68 -2.54 6.67 9.26
CA MET A 68 -3.97 6.49 8.99
C MET A 68 -4.65 7.80 8.56
N MET A 69 -4.31 8.92 9.21
CA MET A 69 -4.80 10.25 8.80
C MET A 69 -4.33 10.61 7.39
N LEU A 70 -3.05 10.32 7.06
CA LEU A 70 -2.50 10.58 5.74
C LEU A 70 -3.20 9.73 4.66
N ARG A 71 -3.44 8.43 4.89
CA ARG A 71 -4.17 7.56 3.96
C ARG A 71 -5.59 8.07 3.70
N LYS A 72 -6.28 8.51 4.75
CA LYS A 72 -7.61 9.11 4.63
C LYS A 72 -7.57 10.38 3.77
N LYS A 73 -6.66 11.30 4.08
CA LYS A 73 -6.47 12.53 3.30
C LYS A 73 -6.16 12.23 1.83
N ASN A 74 -5.23 11.31 1.57
CA ASN A 74 -4.89 10.89 0.20
C ASN A 74 -6.10 10.33 -0.55
N THR A 75 -6.99 9.61 0.15
CA THR A 75 -8.21 9.05 -0.43
C THR A 75 -9.21 10.16 -0.79
N GLU A 76 -9.37 11.16 0.08
CA GLU A 76 -10.21 12.34 -0.15
C GLU A 76 -9.67 13.26 -1.25
N ASP A 77 -8.35 13.39 -1.34
CA ASP A 77 -7.68 14.18 -2.37
C ASP A 77 -7.76 13.48 -3.75
N PHE A 78 -7.57 12.15 -3.77
CA PHE A 78 -7.71 11.34 -4.99
C PHE A 78 -9.11 11.48 -5.61
N SER A 79 -10.18 11.45 -4.80
CA SER A 79 -11.55 11.61 -5.32
C SER A 79 -11.84 13.02 -5.88
N LYS A 80 -11.02 14.01 -5.51
CA LYS A 80 -11.04 15.38 -6.05
C LYS A 80 -10.07 15.59 -7.22
N GLY A 81 -9.36 14.55 -7.65
CA GLY A 81 -8.34 14.64 -8.69
C GLY A 81 -7.04 15.32 -8.25
N ILE A 82 -6.78 15.39 -6.95
CA ILE A 82 -5.53 15.91 -6.38
C ILE A 82 -4.58 14.74 -6.13
N TYR A 83 -3.46 14.72 -6.87
CA TYR A 83 -2.47 13.63 -6.81
C TYR A 83 -1.16 14.11 -6.18
N HIS A 84 -0.64 13.31 -5.24
CA HIS A 84 0.54 13.59 -4.43
C HIS A 84 1.75 12.77 -4.89
N GLY A 85 2.93 13.24 -4.54
CA GLY A 85 4.19 12.53 -4.73
C GLY A 85 4.80 12.65 -6.12
N GLU A 86 6.01 12.12 -6.21
CA GLU A 86 6.86 12.13 -7.39
C GLU A 86 6.56 10.96 -8.33
N ILE A 87 7.13 11.00 -9.53
CA ILE A 87 7.12 9.86 -10.46
C ILE A 87 7.69 8.62 -9.75
N ASP A 88 7.09 7.47 -10.05
CA ASP A 88 7.38 6.17 -9.44
C ASP A 88 7.04 6.01 -7.95
N GLN A 89 6.57 7.08 -7.28
CA GLN A 89 6.15 6.99 -5.90
C GLN A 89 4.79 6.30 -5.76
N VAL A 90 4.69 5.40 -4.79
CA VAL A 90 3.44 4.79 -4.35
C VAL A 90 2.81 5.62 -3.24
N ILE A 91 1.54 5.96 -3.42
CA ILE A 91 0.71 6.67 -2.46
C ILE A 91 -0.35 5.71 -1.92
N GLU A 92 -0.29 5.44 -0.62
CA GLU A 92 -1.26 4.59 0.07
C GLU A 92 -2.58 5.36 0.33
N MET A 93 -3.69 4.67 0.10
CA MET A 93 -5.07 5.10 0.34
C MET A 93 -5.79 4.09 1.22
N GLU A 94 -7.02 4.36 1.68
CA GLU A 94 -7.75 3.45 2.59
C GLU A 94 -8.09 2.10 1.95
N TRP A 95 -8.38 2.06 0.65
CA TRP A 95 -8.82 0.87 -0.10
C TRP A 95 -7.76 0.24 -1.00
N GLY A 96 -6.54 0.80 -1.02
CA GLY A 96 -5.45 0.39 -1.90
C GLY A 96 -4.43 1.50 -2.05
N GLY A 97 -4.10 1.85 -3.29
CA GLY A 97 -3.15 2.92 -3.55
C GLY A 97 -3.09 3.31 -5.01
N TYR A 98 -2.26 4.29 -5.31
CA TYR A 98 -1.87 4.59 -6.68
C TYR A 98 -0.36 4.81 -6.77
N LYS A 99 0.16 4.62 -7.97
CA LYS A 99 1.54 4.93 -8.33
C LYS A 99 1.54 6.00 -9.41
N ASN A 100 2.38 7.01 -9.25
CA ASN A 100 2.55 8.04 -10.26
C ASN A 100 3.45 7.55 -11.39
N TYR A 101 3.06 7.92 -12.61
CA TYR A 101 3.86 7.82 -13.82
C TYR A 101 3.90 9.20 -14.48
N GLU A 102 4.75 9.36 -15.49
CA GLU A 102 4.75 10.59 -16.27
C GLU A 102 3.35 10.80 -16.88
N GLY A 103 2.71 11.96 -16.64
CA GLY A 103 1.37 12.28 -17.15
C GLY A 103 0.18 11.41 -16.69
N PHE A 104 0.42 10.32 -15.95
CA PHE A 104 -0.59 9.32 -15.61
C PHE A 104 -0.45 8.82 -14.17
N ILE A 105 -1.51 8.19 -13.68
CA ILE A 105 -1.50 7.44 -12.42
C ILE A 105 -2.04 6.03 -12.67
N TYR A 106 -1.48 5.05 -11.97
CA TYR A 106 -2.02 3.70 -11.91
C TYR A 106 -2.61 3.48 -10.52
N ALA A 107 -3.92 3.34 -10.41
CA ALA A 107 -4.61 3.14 -9.13
C ALA A 107 -5.16 1.71 -9.02
N TRP A 108 -5.04 1.10 -7.86
CA TRP A 108 -5.51 -0.26 -7.59
C TRP A 108 -6.29 -0.36 -6.28
N SER A 109 -7.22 -1.30 -6.24
CA SER A 109 -7.95 -1.68 -5.02
C SER A 109 -7.43 -2.99 -4.49
N ASP A 110 -7.08 -3.02 -3.20
CA ASP A 110 -6.64 -4.24 -2.52
C ASP A 110 -7.77 -5.28 -2.49
N TYR A 111 -9.02 -4.83 -2.37
CA TYR A 111 -10.20 -5.70 -2.40
C TYR A 111 -10.38 -6.38 -3.75
N LEU A 112 -10.36 -5.60 -4.85
CA LEU A 112 -10.52 -6.15 -6.21
C LEU A 112 -9.35 -7.06 -6.58
N ARG A 113 -8.12 -6.72 -6.15
CA ARG A 113 -6.95 -7.58 -6.33
C ARG A 113 -7.07 -8.89 -5.57
N ALA A 114 -7.50 -8.84 -4.31
CA ALA A 114 -7.73 -10.04 -3.50
C ALA A 114 -8.81 -10.95 -4.11
N ARG A 115 -9.85 -10.36 -4.73
CA ARG A 115 -10.89 -11.08 -5.47
C ARG A 115 -10.49 -11.49 -6.89
N LYS A 116 -9.29 -11.11 -7.35
CA LYS A 116 -8.82 -11.32 -8.74
C LYS A 116 -9.74 -10.70 -9.80
N GLU A 117 -10.43 -9.61 -9.46
CA GLU A 117 -11.37 -8.92 -10.36
C GLU A 117 -10.71 -7.76 -11.12
N SER A 118 -9.65 -7.19 -10.57
CA SER A 118 -8.88 -6.12 -11.22
C SER A 118 -7.49 -6.00 -10.62
N ASP A 119 -6.49 -5.80 -11.47
CA ASP A 119 -5.14 -5.43 -11.02
C ASP A 119 -4.99 -3.92 -10.81
N GLY A 120 -5.86 -3.10 -11.41
CA GLY A 120 -5.85 -1.65 -11.32
C GLY A 120 -6.31 -0.97 -12.60
N ASN A 121 -6.37 0.36 -12.58
CA ASN A 121 -6.78 1.19 -13.71
C ASN A 121 -5.84 2.39 -13.86
N TRP A 122 -5.60 2.77 -15.11
CA TRP A 122 -4.85 3.97 -15.46
C TRP A 122 -5.76 5.18 -15.56
N TYR A 123 -5.32 6.32 -15.05
CA TYR A 123 -5.99 7.60 -15.18
C TYR A 123 -5.01 8.68 -15.62
N CYS A 124 -5.50 9.62 -16.42
CA CYS A 124 -4.73 10.79 -16.80
C CYS A 124 -4.59 11.74 -15.61
N ARG A 125 -3.36 12.21 -15.36
CA ARG A 125 -3.09 13.14 -14.27
C ARG A 125 -3.66 14.54 -14.53
N LEU A 126 -3.74 14.95 -15.80
CA LEU A 126 -4.20 16.30 -16.18
C LEU A 126 -5.70 16.49 -16.04
N CYS A 127 -6.50 15.53 -16.51
CA CYS A 127 -7.96 15.65 -16.55
C CYS A 127 -8.71 14.61 -15.71
N GLY A 128 -7.99 13.71 -15.02
CA GLY A 128 -8.57 12.68 -14.15
C GLY A 128 -9.33 11.56 -14.85
N SER A 129 -9.50 11.62 -16.17
CA SER A 129 -10.25 10.60 -16.91
C SER A 129 -9.48 9.28 -17.01
N LYS A 130 -10.21 8.17 -17.03
CA LYS A 130 -9.64 6.84 -17.26
C LYS A 130 -8.88 6.81 -18.59
N ALA A 131 -7.64 6.36 -18.56
CA ALA A 131 -6.79 6.24 -19.74
C ALA A 131 -7.08 4.93 -20.47
N LYS A 132 -6.85 4.94 -21.79
CA LYS A 132 -6.84 3.75 -22.63
C LYS A 132 -5.45 3.16 -22.68
N GLN A 133 -5.40 1.86 -22.95
CA GLN A 133 -4.17 1.06 -22.94
C GLN A 133 -4.12 0.29 -24.26
N GLU A 134 -2.96 0.27 -24.90
CA GLU A 134 -2.65 -0.66 -25.99
C GLU A 134 -1.54 -1.59 -25.51
N TYR A 135 -1.61 -2.82 -26.01
CA TYR A 135 -0.66 -3.88 -25.71
C TYR A 135 -0.08 -4.39 -27.02
N ASN A 136 1.19 -4.75 -27.01
CA ASN A 136 1.92 -5.24 -28.19
C ASN A 136 1.32 -6.54 -28.79
N LYS A 137 0.61 -7.32 -27.98
CA LYS A 137 -0.14 -8.52 -28.39
C LYS A 137 -1.50 -8.56 -27.70
N LYS A 138 -2.41 -9.37 -28.25
CA LYS A 138 -3.76 -9.55 -27.71
C LYS A 138 -3.67 -10.24 -26.35
N CYS A 139 -3.88 -9.47 -25.27
CA CYS A 139 -4.02 -9.98 -23.92
C CYS A 139 -5.30 -10.82 -23.83
N PHE A 140 -5.18 -12.15 -23.90
CA PHE A 140 -6.24 -13.03 -23.41
C PHE A 140 -6.11 -13.10 -21.90
N ILE A 141 -7.12 -12.59 -21.19
CA ILE A 141 -7.27 -12.86 -19.76
C ILE A 141 -7.52 -14.38 -19.66
N ASN A 142 -6.51 -15.15 -19.23
CA ASN A 142 -6.73 -16.57 -18.94
C ASN A 142 -7.68 -16.69 -17.74
N ASN A 143 -8.36 -17.82 -17.61
CA ASN A 143 -9.32 -18.13 -16.53
C ASN A 143 -8.76 -17.91 -15.10
N ASP A 144 -7.44 -17.80 -14.93
CA ASP A 144 -6.76 -17.50 -13.66
C ASP A 144 -6.45 -16.00 -13.44
N TYR A 145 -6.86 -15.11 -14.35
CA TYR A 145 -6.76 -13.64 -14.28
C TYR A 145 -5.37 -13.08 -13.94
N HIS A 146 -4.30 -13.81 -14.29
CA HIS A 146 -2.98 -13.22 -14.44
C HIS A 146 -2.83 -12.64 -15.85
N ILE A 147 -2.20 -11.48 -15.98
CA ILE A 147 -1.62 -11.06 -17.27
C ILE A 147 -0.72 -12.22 -17.71
N CYS A 148 -0.98 -12.82 -18.87
CA CYS A 148 -0.10 -13.81 -19.48
C CYS A 148 1.29 -13.18 -19.68
N ARG A 149 2.17 -13.37 -18.69
CA ARG A 149 3.49 -12.72 -18.60
C ARG A 149 4.49 -13.15 -19.67
N ALA A 150 4.13 -14.05 -20.58
CA ALA A 150 5.05 -14.46 -21.63
C ALA A 150 5.12 -13.43 -22.77
N GLU A 151 4.03 -12.76 -23.15
CA GLU A 151 4.06 -11.95 -24.39
C GLU A 151 3.14 -10.73 -24.47
N CYS A 152 2.35 -10.40 -23.44
CA CYS A 152 1.52 -9.19 -23.46
C CYS A 152 2.17 -8.09 -22.60
N THR A 153 2.89 -7.18 -23.23
CA THR A 153 3.45 -5.99 -22.58
C THR A 153 2.61 -4.77 -22.94
N LEU A 154 2.33 -3.95 -21.94
CA LEU A 154 1.72 -2.64 -22.16
C LEU A 154 2.66 -1.85 -23.08
N SER A 155 2.18 -1.49 -24.26
CA SER A 155 2.97 -0.76 -25.25
C SER A 155 2.65 0.73 -25.25
N LYS A 156 1.44 1.10 -24.82
CA LYS A 156 1.01 2.50 -24.83
C LYS A 156 -0.11 2.78 -23.83
N ILE A 157 -0.06 3.96 -23.26
CA ILE A 157 -1.15 4.56 -22.48
C ILE A 157 -1.50 5.90 -23.09
N TYR A 158 -2.79 6.20 -23.22
CA TYR A 158 -3.22 7.50 -23.75
C TYR A 158 -4.55 7.97 -23.16
N CYS A 159 -4.69 9.28 -23.07
CA CYS A 159 -5.90 9.95 -22.63
C CYS A 159 -6.68 10.50 -23.83
N LEU A 160 -7.93 10.07 -24.00
CA LEU A 160 -8.80 10.57 -25.08
C LEU A 160 -9.22 12.03 -24.89
N ASN A 161 -9.24 12.53 -23.65
CA ASN A 161 -9.78 13.86 -23.34
C ASN A 161 -8.74 14.97 -23.55
N CYS A 162 -7.47 14.74 -23.20
CA CYS A 162 -6.42 15.76 -23.28
C CYS A 162 -5.26 15.40 -24.23
N GLY A 163 -5.30 14.23 -24.86
CA GLY A 163 -4.29 13.80 -25.84
C GLY A 163 -2.94 13.37 -25.27
N THR A 164 -2.75 13.42 -23.95
CA THR A 164 -1.53 12.90 -23.30
C THR A 164 -1.33 11.42 -23.64
N LYS A 165 -0.09 11.02 -23.92
CA LYS A 165 0.28 9.65 -24.27
C LYS A 165 1.68 9.30 -23.80
N ILE A 166 1.92 8.03 -23.52
CA ILE A 166 3.22 7.43 -23.26
C ILE A 166 3.31 6.11 -24.00
N ASP A 167 4.44 5.89 -24.65
CA ASP A 167 4.81 4.65 -25.32
C ASP A 167 5.90 3.94 -24.46
N PHE A 168 5.89 2.60 -24.43
CA PHE A 168 6.78 1.75 -23.62
C PHE A 168 7.60 0.79 -24.49
#